data_AF-A0A143XM16-F1
#
_entry.id   AF-A0A143XM16-F1
#
_cell.length_a   1.000
_cell.length_b   1.000
_cell.length_c   1.000
_cell.angle_alpha   90.00
_cell.angle_beta   90.00
_cell.angle_gamma   90.00
#
_symmetry.space_group_name_H-M   'P 1'
#
loop_
_entity.id
_entity.type
_entity.pdbx_description
1 polymer ?
#
loop_
_entity_poly.entity_id
_entity_poly.type
_entity_poly.pdbx_seq_one_letter_code
_entity_poly.pdbx_strand_id
1 'polypeptide(L)'
;MAQSYKDLGYSDFALDRDPKDVQHVRGTLKQSAGWNNKLFVRAEAYKHRIRITDVRCERLQDISYADCLKEGIRPSFSESVGIGKYGYIDDRGTGLWFDTPRAAFASLIDKVSGKGTWDGNPWVFVYEFELLG
;
A
#
# COMPACT_ATOMS: atom_id res chain seq x y z
N MET A 1 6.65 5.67 4.87
CA MET A 1 6.99 5.76 3.43
C MET A 1 8.40 5.21 3.23
N ALA A 2 8.69 4.62 2.06
CA ALA A 2 10.05 4.23 1.69
C ALA A 2 10.97 5.47 1.60
N GLN A 3 12.15 5.42 2.21
CA GLN A 3 13.09 6.54 2.37
C GLN A 3 14.47 6.15 1.84
N SER A 4 15.25 7.13 1.39
CA SER A 4 16.65 6.93 0.98
C SER A 4 17.56 6.71 2.21
N TYR A 5 18.79 6.22 2.04
CA TYR A 5 19.72 6.12 3.19
C TYR A 5 19.99 7.48 3.85
N LYS A 6 20.05 8.54 3.05
CA LYS A 6 20.21 9.91 3.54
C LYS A 6 19.04 10.34 4.42
N ASP A 7 17.80 10.10 3.97
CA ASP A 7 16.59 10.48 4.72
C ASP A 7 16.38 9.62 5.96
N LEU A 8 16.89 8.39 5.94
CA LEU A 8 16.95 7.49 7.10
C LEU A 8 18.05 7.89 8.11
N GLY A 9 18.87 8.90 7.80
CA GLY A 9 19.91 9.42 8.69
C GLY A 9 21.17 8.54 8.76
N TYR A 10 21.40 7.67 7.77
CA TYR A 10 22.66 6.93 7.69
C TYR A 10 23.83 7.89 7.49
N SER A 11 24.99 7.54 8.06
CA SER A 11 26.22 8.29 7.87
C SER A 11 26.75 8.18 6.44
N ASP A 12 27.29 9.28 5.91
CA ASP A 12 28.03 9.35 4.64
C ASP A 12 29.18 8.33 4.53
N PHE A 13 29.71 7.89 5.68
CA PHE A 13 30.84 6.95 5.79
C PHE A 13 30.40 5.53 6.18
N ALA A 14 29.09 5.29 6.36
CA ALA A 14 28.60 3.95 6.61
C ALA A 14 29.00 3.02 5.46
N LEU A 15 29.47 1.81 5.77
CA LEU A 15 29.95 0.89 4.75
C LEU A 15 28.80 0.25 3.98
N ASP A 16 28.89 0.25 2.65
CA ASP A 16 28.03 -0.57 1.80
C ASP A 16 28.62 -1.98 1.71
N ARG A 17 27.92 -2.94 2.31
CA ARG A 17 28.31 -4.36 2.35
C ARG A 17 27.11 -5.25 2.14
N ASP A 18 27.35 -6.40 1.52
CA ASP A 18 26.36 -7.46 1.42
C ASP A 18 26.09 -8.06 2.82
N PRO A 19 24.85 -8.39 3.19
CA PRO A 19 24.59 -9.04 4.47
C PRO A 19 25.20 -10.44 4.58
N LYS A 20 25.40 -11.13 3.45
CA LYS A 20 25.96 -12.50 3.41
C LYS A 20 27.45 -12.50 3.14
N ASP A 21 27.98 -11.46 2.50
CA ASP A 21 29.41 -11.24 2.30
C ASP A 21 29.86 -9.94 2.98
N VAL A 22 30.15 -10.08 4.28
CA VAL A 22 30.61 -8.95 5.10
C VAL A 22 32.10 -8.65 4.95
N GLN A 23 32.85 -9.50 4.24
CA GLN A 23 34.29 -9.33 4.04
C GLN A 23 34.56 -8.36 2.88
N HIS A 24 33.67 -8.31 1.90
CA HIS A 24 33.79 -7.40 0.77
C HIS A 24 33.00 -6.10 0.97
N VAL A 25 33.70 -4.98 1.02
CA VAL A 25 33.12 -3.63 1.11
C VAL A 25 33.06 -3.02 -0.29
N ARG A 26 31.85 -2.65 -0.73
CA ARG A 26 31.60 -2.05 -2.06
C ARG A 26 31.91 -0.55 -2.10
N GLY A 27 32.09 0.07 -0.94
CA GLY A 27 32.31 1.50 -0.77
C GLY A 27 31.55 2.02 0.45
N THR A 28 31.20 3.31 0.45
CA THR A 28 30.28 3.86 1.44
C THR A 28 28.84 3.90 0.93
N LEU A 29 27.85 3.90 1.82
CA LEU A 29 26.44 4.06 1.46
C LEU A 29 26.19 5.37 0.71
N LYS A 30 27.00 6.43 0.94
CA LYS A 30 26.95 7.68 0.15
C LYS A 30 27.22 7.47 -1.34
N GLN A 31 28.10 6.52 -1.66
CA GLN A 31 28.44 6.18 -3.04
C GLN A 31 27.45 5.19 -3.65
N SER A 32 26.62 4.54 -2.82
CA SER A 32 25.60 3.60 -3.29
C SER A 32 24.44 4.31 -3.99
N ALA A 33 23.78 3.60 -4.91
CA ALA A 33 22.58 4.10 -5.57
C ALA A 33 21.43 4.39 -4.58
N GLY A 34 21.43 3.75 -3.40
CA GLY A 34 20.43 3.94 -2.36
C GLY A 34 20.53 5.27 -1.60
N TRP A 35 21.63 6.02 -1.76
CA TRP A 35 21.90 7.23 -0.98
C TRP A 35 20.82 8.30 -1.14
N ASN A 36 20.47 8.61 -2.38
CA ASN A 36 19.44 9.59 -2.75
C ASN A 36 18.23 8.94 -3.44
N ASN A 37 18.19 7.62 -3.57
CA ASN A 37 17.11 6.92 -4.26
C ASN A 37 16.62 5.73 -3.45
N LYS A 38 15.41 5.85 -2.91
CA LYS A 38 14.75 4.81 -2.12
C LYS A 38 14.69 3.46 -2.86
N LEU A 39 14.53 3.42 -4.18
CA LEU A 39 14.39 2.14 -4.91
C LEU A 39 15.60 1.21 -4.76
N PHE A 40 16.77 1.74 -4.41
CA PHE A 40 18.01 0.98 -4.19
C PHE A 40 18.38 0.85 -2.71
N VAL A 41 17.52 1.29 -1.80
CA VAL A 41 17.67 1.03 -0.37
C VAL A 41 17.33 -0.42 -0.09
N ARG A 42 18.19 -1.06 0.67
CA ARG A 42 18.04 -2.44 1.09
C ARG A 42 16.77 -2.64 1.91
N ALA A 43 16.10 -3.77 1.69
CA ALA A 43 14.80 -4.04 2.30
C ALA A 43 14.84 -3.94 3.83
N GLU A 44 15.96 -4.35 4.43
CA GLU A 44 16.21 -4.38 5.87
C GLU A 44 16.20 -2.99 6.52
N ALA A 45 16.46 -1.93 5.74
CA ALA A 45 16.42 -0.55 6.23
C ALA A 45 15.00 0.06 6.20
N TYR A 46 14.03 -0.59 5.55
CA TYR A 46 12.64 -0.13 5.59
C TYR A 46 11.96 -0.49 6.90
N LYS A 47 11.32 0.51 7.52
CA LYS A 47 10.51 0.37 8.74
C LYS A 47 9.30 -0.55 8.57
N HIS A 48 8.69 -0.54 7.39
CA HIS A 48 7.55 -1.39 7.06
C HIS A 48 7.92 -2.17 5.82
N ARG A 49 8.16 -3.46 6.00
CA ARG A 49 8.42 -4.39 4.92
C ARG A 49 7.16 -5.20 4.69
N ILE A 50 6.78 -5.42 3.45
CA ILE A 50 5.71 -6.37 3.12
C ILE A 50 6.31 -7.53 2.35
N ARG A 51 5.76 -8.73 2.56
CA ARG A 51 6.03 -9.90 1.73
C ARG A 51 4.76 -10.23 0.97
N ILE A 52 4.84 -10.18 -0.35
CA ILE A 52 3.76 -10.66 -1.21
C ILE A 52 3.71 -12.19 -1.07
N THR A 53 2.56 -12.71 -0.66
CA THR A 53 2.31 -14.14 -0.45
C THR A 53 1.59 -14.78 -1.63
N ASP A 54 0.79 -14.00 -2.36
CA ASP A 54 0.11 -14.46 -3.57
C ASP A 54 -0.14 -13.30 -4.56
N VAL A 55 -0.25 -13.65 -5.84
CA VAL A 55 -0.62 -12.74 -6.93
C VAL A 55 -1.58 -13.44 -7.86
N ARG A 56 -2.77 -12.86 -8.05
CA ARG A 56 -3.79 -13.39 -8.97
C ARG A 56 -4.42 -12.28 -9.80
N CYS A 57 -5.03 -12.65 -10.92
CA CYS A 57 -5.81 -11.73 -11.75
C CYS A 57 -7.31 -11.97 -11.53
N GLU A 58 -8.08 -10.90 -11.41
CA GLU A 58 -9.56 -10.96 -11.41
C GLU A 58 -10.16 -9.78 -12.16
N ARG A 59 -11.46 -9.84 -12.47
CA ARG A 59 -12.20 -8.64 -12.86
C ARG A 59 -12.39 -7.75 -11.64
N LEU A 60 -12.29 -6.44 -11.82
CA LEU A 60 -12.47 -5.47 -10.73
C LEU A 60 -13.79 -5.66 -9.98
N GLN A 61 -14.87 -5.96 -10.71
CA GLN A 61 -16.17 -6.22 -10.12
C GLN A 61 -16.27 -7.62 -9.51
N ASP A 62 -15.28 -8.50 -9.59
CA ASP A 62 -15.33 -9.80 -8.88
C ASP A 62 -14.86 -9.68 -7.42
N ILE A 63 -14.45 -8.46 -6.98
CA ILE A 63 -14.02 -8.19 -5.60
C ILE A 63 -15.06 -8.65 -4.57
N SER A 64 -14.57 -9.36 -3.55
CA SER A 64 -15.39 -9.89 -2.47
C SER A 64 -15.75 -8.83 -1.43
N TYR A 65 -16.78 -9.10 -0.63
CA TYR A 65 -17.13 -8.26 0.53
C TYR A 65 -15.94 -8.07 1.48
N ALA A 66 -15.21 -9.16 1.78
CA ALA A 66 -14.09 -9.13 2.70
C ALA A 66 -12.92 -8.30 2.14
N ASP A 67 -12.69 -8.39 0.83
CA ASP A 67 -11.61 -7.64 0.19
C ASP A 67 -11.94 -6.16 0.08
N CYS A 68 -13.21 -5.77 -0.11
CA CYS A 68 -13.62 -4.36 0.00
C CYS A 68 -13.17 -3.75 1.34
N LEU A 69 -13.29 -4.50 2.45
CA LEU A 69 -12.88 -4.01 3.77
C LEU A 69 -11.34 -3.93 3.91
N LYS A 70 -10.61 -4.87 3.32
CA LYS A 70 -9.13 -4.86 3.28
C LYS A 70 -8.60 -3.68 2.47
N GLU A 71 -9.28 -3.30 1.40
CA GLU A 71 -8.96 -2.14 0.54
C GLU A 71 -9.22 -0.79 1.22
N GLY A 72 -9.79 -0.78 2.43
CA GLY A 72 -9.95 0.44 3.23
C GLY A 72 -11.38 0.90 3.44
N ILE A 73 -12.37 0.15 2.94
CA ILE A 73 -13.77 0.39 3.31
C ILE A 73 -13.98 0.02 4.79
N ARG A 74 -14.69 0.89 5.51
CA ARG A 74 -14.97 0.74 6.94
C ARG A 74 -16.48 0.65 7.17
N PRO A 75 -16.95 -0.31 7.97
CA PRO A 75 -18.32 -0.29 8.46
C PRO A 75 -18.48 0.87 9.44
N SER A 76 -19.65 1.48 9.43
CA SER A 76 -20.06 2.53 10.35
C SER A 76 -21.51 2.27 10.75
N PHE A 77 -21.80 2.36 12.04
CA PHE A 77 -23.14 2.19 12.55
C PHE A 77 -23.77 3.56 12.79
N SER A 78 -24.95 3.78 12.21
CA SER A 78 -25.76 4.95 12.50
C SER A 78 -26.86 4.57 13.49
N GLU A 79 -26.71 4.96 14.75
CA GLU A 79 -27.72 4.71 15.79
C GLU A 79 -29.08 5.34 15.46
N SER A 80 -29.09 6.48 14.76
CA SER A 80 -30.30 7.22 14.41
C SER A 80 -31.14 6.57 13.31
N VAL A 81 -30.55 5.71 12.48
CA VAL A 81 -31.24 5.05 11.36
C VAL A 81 -31.29 3.53 11.54
N GLY A 82 -30.54 2.97 12.50
CA GLY A 82 -30.49 1.52 12.76
C GLY A 82 -29.87 0.70 11.61
N ILE A 83 -29.23 1.37 10.64
CA ILE A 83 -28.67 0.76 9.44
C ILE A 83 -27.14 0.86 9.48
N GLY A 84 -26.47 -0.27 9.28
CA GLY A 84 -25.03 -0.32 9.04
C GLY A 84 -24.70 0.28 7.67
N LYS A 85 -23.80 1.26 7.64
CA LYS A 85 -23.26 1.88 6.43
C LYS A 85 -21.81 1.45 6.22
N TYR A 86 -21.31 1.65 5.01
CA TYR A 86 -19.94 1.36 4.63
C TYR A 86 -19.34 2.56 3.92
N GLY A 87 -18.08 2.87 4.20
CA GLY A 87 -17.51 4.09 3.68
C GLY A 87 -16.02 4.24 3.84
N TYR A 88 -15.52 5.37 3.36
CA TYR A 88 -14.13 5.79 3.51
C TYR A 88 -14.10 7.30 3.76
N ILE A 89 -12.99 7.77 4.32
CA ILE A 89 -12.71 9.19 4.49
C ILE A 89 -11.76 9.58 3.37
N ASP A 90 -12.09 10.62 2.63
CA ASP A 90 -11.24 11.10 1.56
C ASP A 90 -10.10 12.01 2.03
N ASP A 91 -9.27 12.43 1.09
CA ASP A 91 -8.13 13.32 1.28
C ASP A 91 -8.49 14.69 1.88
N ARG A 92 -9.77 15.08 1.83
CA ARG A 92 -10.31 16.32 2.40
C ARG A 92 -10.96 16.11 3.76
N GLY A 93 -10.92 14.89 4.30
CA GLY A 93 -11.60 14.54 5.55
C GLY A 93 -13.11 14.33 5.41
N THR A 94 -13.64 14.24 4.18
CA THR A 94 -15.07 14.00 3.94
C THR A 94 -15.36 12.52 4.02
N GLY A 95 -16.29 12.13 4.91
CA GLY A 95 -16.79 10.75 5.00
C GLY A 95 -17.87 10.48 3.96
N LEU A 96 -17.64 9.50 3.08
CA LEU A 96 -18.65 9.02 2.12
C LEU A 96 -19.19 7.67 2.59
N TRP A 97 -20.53 7.55 2.68
CA TRP A 97 -21.20 6.40 3.28
C TRP A 97 -22.26 5.82 2.34
N PHE A 98 -22.28 4.49 2.22
CA PHE A 98 -23.08 3.72 1.27
C PHE A 98 -23.74 2.53 1.96
N ASP A 99 -24.74 1.93 1.31
CA ASP A 99 -25.50 0.79 1.85
C ASP A 99 -24.72 -0.53 1.80
N THR A 100 -23.77 -0.67 0.86
CA THR A 100 -22.97 -1.88 0.70
C THR A 100 -21.49 -1.52 0.58
N PRO A 101 -20.57 -2.39 1.03
CA PRO A 101 -19.15 -2.12 0.89
C PRO A 101 -18.71 -2.09 -0.57
N ARG A 102 -19.40 -2.83 -1.43
CA ARG A 102 -19.14 -2.82 -2.87
C ARG A 102 -19.49 -1.48 -3.51
N ALA A 103 -20.61 -0.86 -3.11
CA ALA A 103 -20.93 0.49 -3.55
C ALA A 103 -19.91 1.51 -3.03
N ALA A 104 -19.45 1.35 -1.78
CA ALA A 104 -18.38 2.20 -1.23
C ALA A 104 -17.06 2.03 -1.98
N PHE A 105 -16.68 0.78 -2.30
CA PHE A 105 -15.48 0.47 -3.06
C PHE A 105 -15.56 0.99 -4.51
N ALA A 106 -16.72 0.86 -5.17
CA ALA A 106 -16.97 1.43 -6.49
C ALA A 106 -16.73 2.96 -6.52
N SER A 107 -17.22 3.68 -5.51
CA SER A 107 -16.94 5.11 -5.35
C SER A 107 -15.46 5.40 -5.09
N LEU A 108 -14.82 4.58 -4.24
CA LEU A 108 -13.41 4.75 -3.91
C LEU A 108 -12.50 4.54 -5.13
N ILE A 109 -12.68 3.45 -5.87
CA ILE A 109 -11.83 3.11 -7.01
C ILE A 109 -11.95 4.15 -8.12
N ASP A 110 -13.15 4.65 -8.40
CA ASP A 110 -13.36 5.73 -9.36
C ASP A 110 -12.67 7.03 -8.91
N LYS A 111 -12.61 7.29 -7.60
CA LYS A 111 -11.92 8.46 -7.06
C LYS A 111 -10.40 8.35 -7.21
N VAL A 112 -9.80 7.17 -6.99
CA VAL A 112 -8.33 7.01 -6.98
C VAL A 112 -7.75 6.62 -8.33
N SER A 113 -8.51 5.95 -9.19
CA SER A 113 -8.05 5.45 -10.50
C SER A 113 -8.68 6.17 -11.68
N GLY A 114 -9.65 7.07 -11.44
CA GLY A 114 -10.34 7.85 -12.45
C GLY A 114 -11.78 7.40 -12.64
N LYS A 115 -12.67 8.36 -12.91
CA LYS A 115 -14.11 8.13 -13.07
C LYS A 115 -14.38 7.11 -14.17
N GLY A 116 -15.27 6.14 -13.91
CA GLY A 116 -15.63 5.07 -14.84
C GLY A 116 -14.72 3.84 -14.77
N THR A 117 -13.76 3.80 -13.84
CA THR A 117 -12.91 2.61 -13.62
C THR A 117 -13.77 1.43 -13.17
N TRP A 118 -14.72 1.65 -12.26
CA TRP A 118 -15.65 0.63 -11.80
C TRP A 118 -16.49 0.06 -12.95
N ASP A 119 -17.10 0.94 -13.75
CA ASP A 119 -17.98 0.54 -14.86
C ASP A 119 -17.22 -0.18 -15.98
N GLY A 120 -15.96 0.22 -16.23
CA GLY A 120 -15.10 -0.43 -17.22
C GLY A 120 -14.73 -1.87 -16.87
N ASN A 121 -14.87 -2.26 -15.60
CA ASN A 121 -14.59 -3.60 -15.09
C ASN A 121 -13.28 -4.23 -15.62
N PRO A 122 -12.13 -3.55 -15.49
CA PRO A 122 -10.87 -4.02 -16.03
C PRO A 122 -10.38 -5.30 -15.32
N TRP A 123 -9.43 -5.99 -15.95
CA TRP A 123 -8.62 -6.98 -15.25
C TRP A 123 -7.64 -6.26 -14.31
N VAL A 124 -7.57 -6.72 -13.06
CA VAL A 124 -6.69 -6.18 -12.02
C VAL A 124 -5.85 -7.30 -11.41
N PHE A 125 -4.69 -6.92 -10.87
CA PHE A 125 -3.89 -7.79 -10.03
C PHE A 125 -4.34 -7.64 -8.58
N VAL A 126 -4.59 -8.76 -7.91
CA VAL A 126 -4.83 -8.83 -6.47
C VAL A 126 -3.57 -9.35 -5.81
N TYR A 127 -3.06 -8.58 -4.87
CA TYR A 127 -1.87 -8.92 -4.10
C TYR A 127 -2.28 -9.28 -2.68
N GLU A 128 -1.96 -10.50 -2.27
CA GLU A 128 -1.98 -10.85 -0.85
C GLU A 128 -0.59 -10.62 -0.28
N PHE A 129 -0.53 -10.04 0.93
CA PHE A 129 0.75 -9.79 1.59
C PHE A 129 0.63 -9.81 3.10
N GLU A 130 1.76 -10.06 3.74
CA GLU A 130 1.94 -9.92 5.18
C GLU A 130 2.93 -8.79 5.50
N LEU A 131 2.76 -8.15 6.65
CA LEU A 131 3.72 -7.17 7.17
C LEU A 131 4.86 -7.91 7.87
N LEU A 132 6.08 -7.70 7.39
CA LEU A 132 7.30 -8.09 8.08
C LEU A 132 7.71 -6.93 9.00
N GLY A 133 7.73 -7.20 10.31
CA GLY A 133 8.20 -6.26 11.34
C GLY A 133 9.65 -5.87 11.19
#